data_AF-A0A2E8D467-F1
#
_entry.id   AF-A0A2E8D467-F1
#
_cell.length_a   1.000
_cell.length_b   1.000
_cell.length_c   1.000
_cell.angle_alpha   90.00
_cell.angle_beta   90.00
_cell.angle_gamma   90.00
#
_symmetry.space_group_name_H-M   'P 1'
#
loop_
_entity.id
_entity.type
_entity.pdbx_description
1 polymer ?
#
loop_
_entity_poly.entity_id
_entity_poly.type
_entity_poly.pdbx_seq_one_letter_code
_entity_poly.pdbx_strand_id
1 'polypeptide(L)'
;MSIDHSAIEIEYPESDGKPMGETDLHRNWMVRIIDIMQHRYRGQQVYVSGDLLLYYEEGNPKKFFVPDAFVVLDCKPGLRRTFKVWEEERIPSTIFEVTSRSTKSEDEGKSRKPLPRSVFRSTSCTTRQATISSRRCEVFA
;
A
#
# COMPACT_ATOMS: atom_id res chain seq x y z
N MET A 1 26.24 26.80 26.11
CA MET A 1 26.10 26.57 24.66
C MET A 1 25.00 25.55 24.48
N SER A 2 23.80 26.03 24.13
CA SER A 2 22.61 25.21 23.96
C SER A 2 22.82 24.34 22.73
N ILE A 3 22.90 23.02 22.90
CA ILE A 3 22.92 22.11 21.76
C ILE A 3 21.49 22.05 21.27
N ASP A 4 21.24 22.74 20.15
CA ASP A 4 20.03 22.62 19.37
C ASP A 4 19.93 21.18 18.87
N HIS A 5 19.02 20.40 19.47
CA HIS A 5 18.58 19.13 18.93
C HIS A 5 17.69 19.41 17.72
N SER A 6 18.29 19.88 16.63
CA SER A 6 17.64 19.88 15.33
C SER A 6 17.41 18.41 14.97
N ALA A 7 16.17 17.96 15.20
CA ALA A 7 15.74 16.65 14.75
C ALA A 7 16.04 16.57 13.25
N ILE A 8 16.95 15.68 12.87
CA ILE A 8 17.27 15.44 11.46
C ILE A 8 15.96 15.00 10.81
N GLU A 9 15.36 15.87 10.01
CA GLU A 9 14.15 15.54 9.27
C GLU A 9 14.51 14.49 8.23
N ILE A 10 13.94 13.30 8.39
CA ILE A 10 14.20 12.17 7.51
C ILE A 10 13.38 12.37 6.25
N GLU A 11 14.05 12.56 5.12
CA GLU A 11 13.41 12.69 3.81
C GLU A 11 12.91 11.32 3.31
N TYR A 12 11.66 11.29 2.85
CA TYR A 12 11.04 10.12 2.23
C TYR A 12 10.84 10.39 0.73
N PRO A 13 11.55 9.66 -0.15
CA PRO A 13 11.42 9.84 -1.60
C PRO A 13 10.00 9.59 -2.12
N GLU A 14 9.71 10.15 -3.29
CA GLU A 14 8.43 9.97 -3.97
C GLU A 14 8.52 9.06 -5.20
N SER A 15 9.72 8.55 -5.49
CA SER A 15 9.98 7.53 -6.50
C SER A 15 11.01 6.55 -5.96
N ASP A 16 10.90 5.27 -6.36
CA ASP A 16 11.94 4.28 -6.11
C ASP A 16 13.07 4.33 -7.14
N GLY A 17 13.02 5.30 -8.07
CA GLY A 17 13.99 5.51 -9.13
C GLY A 17 13.88 4.54 -10.30
N LYS A 18 12.88 3.65 -10.31
CA LYS A 18 12.66 2.72 -11.42
C LYS A 18 11.70 3.30 -12.47
N PRO A 19 11.83 2.90 -13.74
CA PRO A 19 10.85 3.25 -14.75
C PRO A 19 9.48 2.65 -14.42
N MET A 20 8.43 3.46 -14.55
CA MET A 20 7.05 2.98 -14.56
C MET A 20 6.79 2.30 -15.91
N GLY A 21 7.03 1.00 -15.99
CA GLY A 21 6.91 0.22 -17.22
C GLY A 21 6.13 -1.05 -16.96
N GLU A 22 4.90 -1.11 -17.46
CA GLU A 22 4.00 -2.27 -17.35
C GLU A 22 3.36 -2.61 -18.68
N THR A 23 2.81 -3.83 -18.79
CA THR A 23 2.04 -4.23 -19.98
C THR A 23 0.70 -3.49 -20.06
N ASP A 24 0.16 -3.31 -21.27
CA ASP A 24 -1.16 -2.67 -21.45
C ASP A 24 -2.26 -3.41 -20.67
N LEU A 25 -2.22 -4.74 -20.64
CA LEU A 25 -3.20 -5.54 -19.93
C LEU A 25 -3.10 -5.34 -18.42
N HIS A 26 -1.89 -5.38 -17.85
CA HIS A 26 -1.65 -5.12 -16.43
C HIS A 26 -2.12 -3.72 -16.05
N ARG A 27 -1.68 -2.70 -16.80
CA ARG A 27 -2.10 -1.31 -16.62
C ARG A 27 -3.62 -1.14 -16.67
N ASN A 28 -4.29 -1.76 -17.64
CA ASN A 28 -5.74 -1.68 -17.76
C ASN A 28 -6.46 -2.29 -16.55
N TRP A 29 -5.94 -3.39 -16.00
CA TRP A 29 -6.49 -3.99 -14.79
C TRP A 29 -6.25 -3.12 -13.55
N MET A 30 -5.05 -2.55 -13.37
CA MET A 30 -4.78 -1.62 -12.28
C MET A 30 -5.77 -0.45 -12.29
N VAL A 31 -5.91 0.22 -13.44
CA VAL A 31 -6.83 1.35 -13.60
C VAL A 31 -8.28 0.94 -13.31
N ARG A 32 -8.72 -0.22 -13.82
CA ARG A 32 -10.07 -0.73 -13.57
C ARG A 32 -10.33 -1.02 -12.10
N ILE A 33 -9.39 -1.65 -11.40
CA ILE A 33 -9.53 -1.96 -9.98
C ILE A 33 -9.66 -0.67 -9.17
N ILE A 34 -8.79 0.31 -9.42
CA ILE A 34 -8.82 1.61 -8.75
C ILE A 34 -10.16 2.31 -8.99
N ASP A 35 -10.62 2.39 -10.25
CA ASP A 35 -11.88 3.04 -10.61
C ASP A 35 -13.10 2.37 -9.97
N ILE A 36 -13.17 1.03 -10.02
CA ILE A 36 -14.25 0.26 -9.39
C ILE A 36 -14.28 0.51 -7.87
N MET A 37 -13.12 0.51 -7.21
CA MET A 37 -13.05 0.72 -5.76
C MET A 37 -13.37 2.16 -5.39
N GLN A 38 -12.87 3.15 -6.14
CA GLN A 38 -13.24 4.56 -5.95
C GLN A 38 -14.74 4.78 -6.14
N HIS A 39 -15.35 4.14 -7.14
CA HIS A 39 -16.80 4.17 -7.33
C HIS A 39 -17.54 3.52 -6.16
N ARG A 40 -17.12 2.34 -5.74
CA ARG A 40 -17.72 1.55 -4.64
C ARG A 40 -17.73 2.30 -3.30
N TYR A 41 -16.73 3.14 -3.07
CA TYR A 41 -16.56 3.92 -1.84
C TYR A 41 -16.84 5.42 -2.01
N ARG A 42 -17.51 5.82 -3.09
CA ARG A 42 -17.88 7.22 -3.33
C ARG A 42 -18.67 7.79 -2.15
N GLY A 43 -18.25 8.97 -1.68
CA GLY A 43 -18.88 9.67 -0.55
C GLY A 43 -18.53 9.11 0.82
N GLN A 44 -17.65 8.10 0.92
CA GLN A 44 -17.20 7.52 2.18
C GLN A 44 -15.79 7.99 2.54
N GLN A 45 -15.41 7.86 3.81
CA GLN A 45 -14.05 8.10 4.29
C GLN A 45 -13.17 6.88 4.00
N VAL A 46 -12.91 6.65 2.72
CA VAL A 46 -12.04 5.56 2.24
C VAL A 46 -11.08 6.12 1.22
N TYR A 47 -9.80 5.79 1.41
CA TYR A 47 -8.75 6.13 0.45
C TYR A 47 -8.48 4.93 -0.45
N VAL A 48 -8.44 5.18 -1.76
CA VAL A 48 -8.20 4.18 -2.80
C VAL A 48 -7.16 4.74 -3.76
N SER A 49 -6.07 3.99 -3.95
CA SER A 49 -4.98 4.37 -4.85
C SER A 49 -4.20 3.14 -5.31
N GLY A 50 -3.13 3.33 -6.08
CA GLY A 50 -2.25 2.30 -6.59
C GLY A 50 -0.98 2.92 -7.16
N ASP A 51 0.04 2.08 -7.40
CA ASP A 51 1.36 2.50 -7.89
C ASP A 51 1.95 3.69 -7.09
N LEU A 52 1.78 3.64 -5.76
CA LEU A 52 2.22 4.67 -4.83
C LEU A 52 3.17 4.06 -3.79
N LEU A 53 4.26 4.76 -3.48
CA LEU A 53 5.17 4.38 -2.41
C LEU A 53 4.44 4.37 -1.06
N LEU A 54 4.34 3.17 -0.48
CA LEU A 54 3.73 2.95 0.81
C LEU A 54 4.80 2.59 1.86
N TYR A 55 5.08 3.53 2.74
CA TYR A 55 6.02 3.39 3.85
C TYR A 55 5.33 2.84 5.09
N TYR A 56 5.90 1.79 5.66
CA TYR A 56 5.34 1.08 6.81
C TYR A 56 6.20 1.14 8.08
N GLU A 57 7.38 1.76 8.02
CA GLU A 57 8.33 1.89 9.13
C GLU A 57 8.83 3.34 9.20
N GLU A 58 8.45 4.05 10.27
CA GLU A 58 8.93 5.40 10.53
C GLU A 58 10.41 5.38 10.89
N GLY A 59 11.14 6.39 10.40
CA GLY A 59 12.58 6.53 10.52
C GLY A 59 13.39 5.80 9.45
N ASN A 60 12.75 5.06 8.54
CA ASN A 60 13.45 4.21 7.57
C ASN A 60 12.92 4.37 6.12
N PRO A 61 13.50 5.29 5.32
CA PRO A 61 13.03 5.56 3.95
C PRO A 61 13.31 4.43 2.96
N LYS A 62 13.95 3.32 3.39
CA LYS A 62 14.15 2.11 2.57
C LYS A 62 13.04 1.07 2.76
N LYS A 63 12.11 1.30 3.70
CA LYS A 63 11.06 0.36 4.10
C LYS A 63 9.72 0.78 3.51
N PHE A 64 9.57 0.47 2.23
CA PHE A 64 8.35 0.67 1.49
C PHE A 64 8.04 -0.54 0.59
N PHE A 65 6.82 -0.56 0.08
CA PHE A 65 6.42 -1.37 -1.08
C PHE A 65 5.49 -0.53 -1.98
N VAL A 66 5.27 -0.98 -3.20
CA VAL A 66 4.46 -0.30 -4.22
C VAL A 66 3.38 -1.27 -4.68
N PRO A 67 2.16 -1.22 -4.10
CA PRO A 67 1.07 -2.10 -4.52
C PRO A 67 0.39 -1.60 -5.81
N ASP A 68 -0.05 -2.52 -6.66
CA ASP A 68 -0.78 -2.20 -7.91
C ASP A 68 -2.07 -1.40 -7.64
N ALA A 69 -2.82 -1.81 -6.62
CA ALA A 69 -3.91 -1.03 -6.04
C ALA A 69 -4.14 -1.40 -4.58
N PHE A 70 -4.70 -0.48 -3.79
CA PHE A 70 -5.01 -0.71 -2.38
C PHE A 70 -6.15 0.17 -1.89
N VAL A 71 -6.76 -0.27 -0.79
CA VAL A 71 -7.87 0.40 -0.09
C VAL A 71 -7.48 0.59 1.37
N VAL A 72 -7.76 1.77 1.90
CA VAL A 72 -7.59 2.12 3.31
C VAL A 72 -8.92 2.63 3.85
N LEU A 73 -9.54 1.85 4.73
CA LEU A 73 -10.77 2.24 5.42
C LEU A 73 -10.50 3.34 6.45
N ASP A 74 -11.53 4.13 6.74
CA ASP A 74 -11.50 5.22 7.71
C ASP A 74 -10.33 6.21 7.48
N CYS A 75 -10.04 6.47 6.20
CA CYS A 75 -8.99 7.37 5.72
C CYS A 75 -9.59 8.34 4.70
N LYS A 76 -9.30 9.63 4.87
CA LYS A 76 -9.91 10.69 4.05
C LYS A 76 -9.47 10.56 2.58
N PRO A 77 -10.39 10.56 1.59
CA PRO A 77 -10.02 10.54 0.19
C PRO A 77 -9.25 11.81 -0.20
N GLY A 78 -8.39 11.70 -1.20
CA GLY A 78 -7.54 12.80 -1.68
C GLY A 78 -6.21 12.29 -2.22
N LEU A 79 -5.50 13.12 -2.98
CA LEU A 79 -4.22 12.73 -3.57
C LEU A 79 -3.10 12.73 -2.53
N ARG A 80 -2.17 11.79 -2.67
CA ARG A 80 -0.92 11.72 -1.90
C ARG A 80 0.27 11.61 -2.83
N ARG A 81 1.41 12.16 -2.39
CA ARG A 81 2.72 11.96 -3.03
C ARG A 81 3.37 10.65 -2.57
N THR A 82 3.17 10.31 -1.31
CA THR A 82 3.54 9.02 -0.69
C THR A 82 2.48 8.67 0.36
N PHE A 83 2.37 7.39 0.72
CA PHE A 83 1.52 6.97 1.83
C PHE A 83 2.39 6.49 2.98
N LYS A 84 2.23 7.08 4.16
CA LYS A 84 2.99 6.72 5.36
C LYS A 84 2.02 6.31 6.46
N VAL A 85 2.15 5.08 6.95
CA VAL A 85 1.17 4.49 7.90
C VAL A 85 1.06 5.27 9.21
N TRP A 86 2.13 5.95 9.64
CA TRP A 86 2.16 6.73 10.88
C TRP A 86 1.54 8.12 10.71
N GLU A 87 1.66 8.76 9.53
CA GLU A 87 1.01 10.05 9.26
C GLU A 87 -0.51 9.91 9.11
N GLU A 88 -0.94 8.81 8.49
CA GLU A 88 -2.37 8.54 8.25
C GLU A 88 -3.01 7.79 9.44
N GLU A 89 -2.21 7.27 10.38
CA GLU A 89 -2.62 6.36 11.46
C GLU A 89 -3.47 5.17 10.97
N ARG A 90 -3.21 4.71 9.74
CA ARG A 90 -4.00 3.68 9.06
C ARG A 90 -3.09 2.77 8.24
N ILE A 91 -3.54 1.53 8.09
CA ILE A 91 -2.92 0.52 7.24
C ILE A 91 -3.89 0.12 6.12
N PRO A 92 -3.40 -0.33 4.95
CA PRO A 92 -4.26 -0.89 3.92
C PRO A 92 -5.10 -2.05 4.43
N SER A 93 -6.42 -1.95 4.25
CA SER A 93 -7.36 -3.04 4.52
C SER A 93 -7.33 -4.10 3.42
N THR A 94 -7.02 -3.68 2.19
CA THR A 94 -6.99 -4.55 1.02
C THR A 94 -5.88 -4.10 0.09
N ILE A 95 -5.12 -5.07 -0.41
CA ILE A 95 -4.07 -4.87 -1.42
C ILE A 95 -4.39 -5.80 -2.59
N PHE A 96 -4.40 -5.23 -3.79
CA PHE A 96 -4.59 -5.91 -5.05
C PHE A 96 -3.26 -6.01 -5.75
N GLU A 97 -2.99 -7.19 -6.31
CA GLU A 97 -1.80 -7.48 -7.10
C GLU A 97 -2.29 -8.14 -8.39
N VAL A 98 -2.03 -7.51 -9.52
CA VAL A 98 -2.35 -8.02 -10.84
C VAL A 98 -1.21 -8.94 -11.26
N THR A 99 -1.54 -10.15 -11.66
CA THR A 99 -0.52 -11.14 -12.07
C THR A 99 -0.88 -11.68 -13.45
N SER A 100 0.12 -11.83 -14.31
CA SER A 100 -0.05 -12.42 -15.64
C SER A 100 0.11 -13.94 -15.59
N ARG A 101 -0.56 -14.68 -16.48
CA ARG A 101 -0.40 -16.15 -16.59
C ARG A 101 1.05 -16.60 -16.87
N SER A 102 1.86 -15.78 -17.55
CA SER A 102 3.24 -16.11 -17.92
C SER A 102 4.23 -16.01 -16.77
N THR A 103 3.93 -15.24 -15.72
CA THR A 103 4.82 -15.06 -14.57
C THR A 103 4.38 -15.86 -13.35
N LYS A 104 3.28 -16.64 -13.44
CA LYS A 104 2.74 -17.42 -12.32
C LYS A 104 3.76 -18.35 -11.64
N SER A 105 4.73 -18.89 -12.38
CA SER A 105 5.80 -19.75 -11.84
C SER A 105 7.06 -18.99 -11.42
N GLU A 106 7.29 -17.76 -11.91
CA GLU A 106 8.46 -16.94 -11.56
C GLU A 106 8.15 -15.93 -10.43
N ASP A 107 6.90 -15.49 -10.32
CA ASP A 107 6.35 -14.65 -9.23
C ASP A 107 6.23 -15.39 -7.90
N GLU A 108 6.22 -16.73 -7.95
CA GLU A 108 6.37 -17.55 -6.75
C GLU A 108 7.78 -17.46 -6.16
N GLY A 109 8.79 -17.11 -6.97
CA GLY A 109 10.21 -17.20 -6.62
C GLY A 109 10.99 -15.88 -6.51
N LYS A 110 10.59 -14.77 -7.17
CA LYS A 110 11.51 -13.61 -7.34
C LYS A 110 11.08 -12.24 -6.84
N SER A 111 9.89 -12.01 -6.25
CA SER A 111 9.60 -10.68 -5.66
C SER A 111 8.64 -10.67 -4.47
N ARG A 112 8.51 -11.79 -3.76
CA ARG A 112 7.82 -11.80 -2.48
C ARG A 112 8.73 -11.22 -1.39
N LYS A 113 8.92 -9.91 -1.34
CA LYS A 113 9.14 -9.31 0.00
C LYS A 113 7.81 -9.54 0.71
N PRO A 114 7.72 -10.47 1.69
CA PRO A 114 6.48 -10.59 2.44
C PRO A 114 6.21 -9.21 3.01
N LEU A 115 5.02 -8.67 2.74
CA LEU A 115 4.53 -7.49 3.45
C LEU A 115 4.78 -7.79 4.93
N PRO A 116 5.58 -6.94 5.62
CA PRO A 116 6.02 -7.31 6.94
C PRO A 116 4.78 -7.52 7.82
N ARG A 117 4.83 -8.49 8.73
CA ARG A 117 3.75 -8.74 9.70
C ARG A 117 3.37 -7.49 10.52
N SER A 118 4.13 -6.41 10.47
CA SER A 118 3.74 -5.10 11.03
C SER A 118 2.68 -4.38 10.19
N VAL A 119 2.66 -4.54 8.86
CA VAL A 119 1.56 -4.10 7.97
C VAL A 119 0.31 -4.96 8.19
N PHE A 120 0.51 -6.22 8.59
CA PHE A 120 -0.56 -7.15 8.93
C PHE A 120 -0.39 -7.71 10.34
N ARG A 121 -0.67 -6.90 11.36
CA ARG A 121 -0.60 -7.38 12.75
C ARG A 121 -1.92 -8.03 13.13
N SER A 122 -1.90 -9.33 13.39
CA SER A 122 -2.89 -9.97 14.25
C SER A 122 -2.65 -9.47 15.67
N THR A 123 -3.43 -8.49 16.13
CA THR A 123 -3.48 -8.16 17.55
C THR A 123 -4.64 -8.93 18.19
N SER A 124 -4.32 -9.90 19.04
CA SER A 124 -5.25 -10.39 20.04
C SER A 124 -5.50 -9.25 21.03
N CYS A 125 -6.53 -8.45 20.76
CA CYS A 125 -7.08 -7.48 21.71
C CYS A 125 -8.35 -8.08 22.29
N THR A 126 -8.34 -8.30 23.61
CA THR A 126 -9.42 -8.92 24.38
C THR A 126 -10.56 -7.93 24.58
N THR A 127 -11.32 -7.57 23.54
CA THR A 127 -12.68 -7.04 23.69
C THR A 127 -13.47 -7.34 22.40
N ARG A 128 -14.73 -7.72 22.58
CA ARG A 128 -15.58 -8.46 21.63
C ARG A 128 -15.84 -7.70 20.31
N GLN A 129 -15.73 -8.45 19.21
CA GLN A 129 -16.30 -8.22 17.87
C GLN A 129 -15.71 -7.10 16.99
N ALA A 130 -14.55 -7.36 16.37
CA ALA A 130 -14.28 -6.98 14.99
C ALA A 130 -13.12 -7.82 14.44
N THR A 131 -13.39 -8.74 13.52
CA THR A 131 -12.35 -9.53 12.84
C THR A 131 -11.79 -8.71 11.69
N ILE A 132 -10.62 -8.10 11.87
CA ILE A 132 -9.91 -7.38 10.79
C ILE A 132 -9.04 -8.41 10.05
N SER A 133 -9.48 -8.78 8.85
CA SER A 133 -8.77 -9.64 7.90
C SER A 133 -8.27 -8.75 6.77
N SER A 134 -6.97 -8.48 6.73
CA SER A 134 -6.36 -7.96 5.53
C SER A 134 -6.32 -9.06 4.48
N ARG A 135 -6.89 -8.79 3.32
CA ARG A 135 -6.95 -9.77 2.22
C ARG A 135 -6.09 -9.26 1.09
N ARG A 136 -5.12 -10.09 0.69
CA ARG A 136 -4.45 -9.94 -0.61
C ARG A 136 -5.38 -10.54 -1.65
N CYS A 137 -5.72 -9.75 -2.67
CA CYS A 137 -6.51 -10.21 -3.80
C CYS A 137 -5.61 -10.29 -5.02
N GLU A 138 -5.40 -11.51 -5.53
CA GLU A 138 -4.73 -11.74 -6.80
C GLU A 138 -5.75 -11.62 -7.92
N VAL A 139 -5.49 -10.73 -8.89
CA VAL A 139 -6.30 -10.60 -10.10
C VAL A 139 -5.48 -11.16 -11.26
N PHE A 140 -6.02 -12.18 -11.91
CA PHE A 140 -5.34 -12.81 -13.06
C PHE A 140 -5.68 -12.03 -14.33
N ALA A 141 -4.64 -11.40 -14.90
CA ALA A 141 -4.63 -10.77 -16.21
C ALA A 141 -4.34 -11.81 -17.32
#